data_AF-A0A2V6AAW6-F1
#
_entry.id   AF-A0A2V6AAW6-F1
#
_cell.length_a   1.000
_cell.length_b   1.000
_cell.length_c   1.000
_cell.angle_alpha   90.00
_cell.angle_beta   90.00
_cell.angle_gamma   90.00
#
_symmetry.space_group_name_H-M   'P 1'
#
loop_
_entity.id
_entity.type
_entity.pdbx_description
1 polymer ?
#
loop_
_entity_poly.entity_id
_entity_poly.type
_entity_poly.pdbx_seq_one_letter_code
_entity_poly.pdbx_strand_id
1 'polypeptide(L)'
;MVDLNHIFLFIAVISPLLVLARAWRPGETHRGWRIAALVVLATTAASWVVFRQQAGYIGGSVWFALLFVPAIGLRKVTELATQDRYRSARKLATALQILHPSAELREQVAFFRVLESRQNDENAVSPSPIQRGMRQQDRHRHLWKAPAVLVFILLNIAVFLFEISFGDWTDPRTLRQLGALEPYAVVVQGEYWRLFTALFLHAGSAHLFFNVFALYVLGPPLERSIGALRFAACYLISGFGSSG
;
A
#
# COMPACT_ATOMS: atom_id res chain seq x y z
N MET A 1 -20.27 10.00 19.58
CA MET A 1 -19.49 9.82 18.35
C MET A 1 -18.39 8.81 18.66
N VAL A 2 -18.13 7.82 17.80
CA VAL A 2 -17.06 6.84 18.06
C VAL A 2 -15.72 7.54 17.82
N ASP A 3 -14.92 7.74 18.87
CA ASP A 3 -13.60 8.36 18.71
C ASP A 3 -12.71 7.48 17.83
N LEU A 4 -11.97 8.12 16.92
CA LEU A 4 -11.03 7.47 16.01
C LEU A 4 -10.02 6.57 16.76
N ASN A 5 -9.62 6.95 17.98
CA ASN A 5 -8.80 6.14 18.88
C ASN A 5 -9.44 4.76 19.20
N HIS A 6 -10.76 4.69 19.41
CA HIS A 6 -11.46 3.43 19.68
C HIS A 6 -11.49 2.52 18.44
N ILE A 7 -11.62 3.09 17.25
CA ILE A 7 -11.59 2.33 15.99
C ILE A 7 -10.19 1.74 15.76
N PHE A 8 -9.13 2.55 15.91
CA PHE A 8 -7.76 2.07 15.77
C PHE A 8 -7.40 1.02 16.81
N LEU A 9 -7.85 1.19 18.06
CA LEU A 9 -7.66 0.23 19.12
C LEU A 9 -8.37 -1.11 18.81
N PHE A 10 -9.60 -1.05 18.30
CA PHE A 10 -10.34 -2.25 17.89
C PHE A 10 -9.63 -3.00 16.77
N ILE A 11 -9.14 -2.29 15.73
CA ILE A 11 -8.36 -2.88 14.63
C ILE A 11 -7.05 -3.48 15.15
N ALA A 12 -6.32 -2.75 16.00
CA ALA A 12 -5.05 -3.16 16.59
C ALA A 12 -5.15 -4.33 17.57
N VAL A 13 -6.37 -4.71 17.98
CA VAL A 13 -6.62 -5.87 18.84
C VAL A 13 -7.18 -7.03 18.03
N ILE A 14 -8.27 -6.81 17.27
CA ILE A 14 -8.96 -7.89 16.55
C ILE A 14 -8.13 -8.45 15.39
N SER A 15 -7.47 -7.59 14.61
CA SER A 15 -6.71 -8.05 13.45
C SER A 15 -5.50 -8.92 13.85
N PRO A 16 -4.67 -8.52 14.85
CA PRO A 16 -3.62 -9.41 15.36
C PRO A 16 -4.15 -10.70 16.00
N LEU A 17 -5.28 -10.64 16.73
CA LEU A 17 -5.89 -11.85 17.31
C LEU A 17 -6.36 -12.84 16.23
N LEU A 18 -6.96 -12.35 15.14
CA LEU A 18 -7.33 -13.17 13.99
C LEU A 18 -6.11 -13.78 13.29
N VAL A 19 -5.04 -13.00 13.14
CA VAL A 19 -3.76 -13.50 12.61
C VAL A 19 -3.18 -14.58 13.52
N LEU A 20 -3.23 -14.39 14.84
CA LEU A 20 -2.78 -15.38 15.83
C LEU A 20 -3.63 -16.66 15.78
N ALA A 21 -4.95 -16.52 15.65
CA ALA A 21 -5.90 -17.63 15.52
C ALA A 21 -5.68 -18.43 14.22
N ARG A 22 -5.51 -17.75 13.08
CA ARG A 22 -5.17 -18.40 11.80
C ARG A 22 -3.80 -19.05 11.84
N ALA A 23 -2.85 -18.38 12.47
CA ALA A 23 -1.51 -18.88 12.65
C ALA A 23 -1.45 -20.06 13.60
N TRP A 24 -2.51 -20.43 14.34
CA TRP A 24 -2.53 -21.60 15.23
C TRP A 24 -2.41 -22.94 14.47
N ARG A 25 -2.64 -22.96 13.14
CA ARG A 25 -2.35 -24.13 12.31
C ARG A 25 -0.83 -24.38 12.26
N PRO A 26 -0.36 -25.63 12.46
CA PRO A 26 1.07 -25.94 12.45
C PRO A 26 1.65 -25.76 11.04
N GLY A 27 2.59 -24.81 10.89
CA GLY A 27 3.36 -24.58 9.66
C GLY A 27 4.45 -23.53 9.88
N GLU A 28 5.66 -23.75 9.35
CA GLU A 28 6.83 -22.88 9.60
C GLU A 28 6.65 -21.44 9.11
N THR A 29 5.86 -21.23 8.06
CA THR A 29 5.51 -19.93 7.47
C THR A 29 4.72 -19.01 8.40
N HIS A 30 4.08 -19.56 9.44
CA HIS A 30 3.19 -18.79 10.32
C HIS A 30 3.89 -18.25 11.58
N ARG A 31 5.09 -18.74 11.92
CA ARG A 31 5.81 -18.33 13.15
C ARG A 31 6.11 -16.83 13.18
N GLY A 32 6.44 -16.25 12.02
CA GLY A 32 6.72 -14.83 11.90
C GLY A 32 5.55 -13.92 12.20
N TRP A 33 4.39 -14.27 11.63
CA TRP A 33 3.14 -13.55 11.84
C TRP A 33 2.65 -13.64 13.30
N ARG A 34 2.96 -14.73 14.00
CA ARG A 34 2.67 -14.85 15.45
C ARG A 34 3.48 -13.84 16.26
N ILE A 35 4.79 -13.72 16.00
CA ILE A 35 5.66 -12.77 16.72
C ILE A 35 5.23 -11.34 16.45
N ALA A 36 4.99 -10.98 15.18
CA ALA A 36 4.52 -9.64 14.82
C ALA A 36 3.19 -9.29 15.51
N ALA A 37 2.21 -10.21 15.50
CA ALA A 37 0.93 -10.03 16.20
C ALA A 37 1.11 -9.87 17.71
N LEU A 38 1.96 -10.67 18.36
CA LEU A 38 2.24 -10.58 19.80
C LEU A 38 2.94 -9.26 20.17
N VAL A 39 3.90 -8.81 19.37
CA VAL A 39 4.57 -7.52 19.57
C VAL A 39 3.54 -6.38 19.55
N VAL A 40 2.63 -6.38 18.58
CA VAL A 40 1.59 -5.36 18.47
C VAL A 40 0.61 -5.41 19.64
N LEU A 41 0.17 -6.60 20.06
CA LEU A 41 -0.70 -6.73 21.22
C LEU A 41 0.00 -6.25 22.50
N ALA A 42 1.28 -6.58 22.68
CA ALA A 42 2.08 -6.16 23.83
C ALA A 42 2.31 -4.65 23.84
N THR A 43 2.68 -4.03 22.71
CA THR A 43 2.86 -2.58 22.60
C THR A 43 1.54 -1.83 22.79
N THR A 44 0.44 -2.36 22.26
CA THR A 44 -0.91 -1.79 22.44
C THR A 44 -1.35 -1.88 23.90
N ALA A 45 -1.12 -3.03 24.56
CA ALA A 45 -1.43 -3.22 25.99
C ALA A 45 -0.59 -2.30 26.89
N ALA A 46 0.72 -2.19 26.63
CA ALA A 46 1.60 -1.28 27.36
C ALA A 46 1.18 0.18 27.15
N SER A 47 0.84 0.57 25.91
CA SER A 47 0.37 1.92 25.59
C SER A 47 -0.98 2.23 26.25
N TRP A 48 -1.86 1.23 26.43
CA TRP A 48 -3.11 1.40 27.18
C TRP A 48 -2.85 1.77 28.63
N VAL A 49 -1.87 1.13 29.28
CA VAL A 49 -1.55 1.34 30.69
C VAL A 49 -0.96 2.73 30.93
N VAL A 50 -0.11 3.22 30.01
CA VAL A 50 0.60 4.51 30.19
C VAL A 50 -0.19 5.69 29.60
N PHE A 51 -0.79 5.54 28.41
CA PHE A 51 -1.43 6.62 27.66
C PHE A 51 -2.77 6.16 27.05
N ARG A 52 -3.76 5.91 27.91
CA ARG A 52 -5.07 5.35 27.53
C ARG A 52 -5.78 6.11 26.38
N GLN A 53 -5.58 7.42 26.27
CA GLN A 53 -6.17 8.24 25.18
C GLN A 53 -5.44 8.14 23.82
N GLN A 54 -4.22 7.63 23.78
CA GLN A 54 -3.42 7.51 22.55
C GLN A 54 -3.08 6.06 22.19
N ALA A 55 -3.41 5.11 23.05
CA ALA A 55 -3.08 3.70 22.90
C ALA A 55 -3.56 3.09 21.57
N GLY A 56 -4.73 3.50 21.09
CA GLY A 56 -5.26 3.06 19.80
C GLY A 56 -4.41 3.56 18.64
N TYR A 57 -4.02 4.83 18.64
CA TYR A 57 -3.13 5.37 17.62
C TYR A 57 -1.77 4.69 17.61
N ILE A 58 -1.17 4.48 18.78
CA ILE A 58 0.16 3.85 18.89
C ILE A 58 0.09 2.39 18.41
N GLY A 59 -0.86 1.61 18.93
CA GLY A 59 -1.04 0.20 18.55
C GLY A 59 -1.41 0.06 17.07
N GLY A 60 -2.33 0.90 16.59
CA GLY A 60 -2.73 0.98 15.20
C GLY A 60 -1.56 1.32 14.28
N SER A 61 -0.80 2.37 14.57
CA SER A 61 0.37 2.76 13.75
C SER A 61 1.42 1.67 13.68
N VAL A 62 1.70 0.97 14.77
CA VAL A 62 2.64 -0.18 14.78
C VAL A 62 2.09 -1.32 13.92
N TRP A 63 0.81 -1.65 14.04
CA TRP A 63 0.17 -2.67 13.20
C TRP A 63 0.22 -2.33 11.72
N PHE A 64 -0.11 -1.09 11.37
CA PHE A 64 -0.06 -0.58 10.01
C PHE A 64 1.35 -0.62 9.44
N ALA A 65 2.36 -0.18 10.21
CA ALA A 65 3.75 -0.24 9.77
C ALA A 65 4.16 -1.67 9.44
N LEU A 66 3.76 -2.65 10.25
CA LEU A 66 4.07 -4.06 10.00
C LEU A 66 3.35 -4.64 8.76
N LEU A 67 2.14 -4.16 8.43
CA LEU A 67 1.45 -4.58 7.21
C LEU A 67 2.02 -3.91 5.95
N PHE A 68 2.33 -2.63 6.04
CA PHE A 68 2.60 -1.81 4.87
C PHE A 68 4.07 -1.63 4.53
N VAL A 69 4.96 -1.55 5.53
CA VAL A 69 6.41 -1.42 5.29
C VAL A 69 6.97 -2.61 4.50
N PRO A 70 6.62 -3.87 4.80
CA PRO A 70 7.06 -5.00 3.99
C PRO A 70 6.55 -4.96 2.55
N ALA A 71 5.29 -4.55 2.34
CA ALA A 71 4.68 -4.46 1.02
C ALA A 71 5.37 -3.40 0.14
N ILE A 72 5.59 -2.19 0.66
CA ILE A 72 6.35 -1.13 -0.02
C ILE A 72 7.79 -1.59 -0.27
N GLY A 73 8.39 -2.19 0.75
CA GLY A 73 9.75 -2.69 0.68
C GLY A 73 9.95 -3.71 -0.44
N LEU A 74 9.07 -4.71 -0.55
CA LEU A 74 9.13 -5.73 -1.60
C LEU A 74 9.01 -5.13 -3.00
N ARG A 75 8.14 -4.12 -3.16
CA ARG A 75 8.04 -3.36 -4.42
C ARG A 75 9.35 -2.64 -4.74
N LYS A 76 10.02 -2.07 -3.73
CA LYS A 76 11.31 -1.41 -3.95
C LYS A 76 12.45 -2.39 -4.24
N VAL A 77 12.44 -3.57 -3.61
CA VAL A 77 13.37 -4.68 -3.92
C VAL A 77 13.24 -5.08 -5.39
N THR A 78 12.01 -5.31 -5.86
CA THR A 78 11.77 -5.70 -7.27
C THR A 78 12.15 -4.59 -8.23
N GLU A 79 11.88 -3.32 -7.92
CA GLU A 79 12.31 -2.17 -8.72
C GLU A 79 13.85 -2.11 -8.80
N LEU A 80 14.56 -2.28 -7.69
CA LEU A 80 16.03 -2.31 -7.67
C LEU A 80 16.59 -3.50 -8.46
N ALA A 81 15.93 -4.66 -8.38
CA ALA A 81 16.29 -5.83 -9.19
C ALA A 81 16.11 -5.56 -10.69
N THR A 82 15.04 -4.85 -11.09
CA THR A 82 14.86 -4.45 -12.50
C THR A 82 15.85 -3.40 -12.99
N GLN A 83 16.56 -2.73 -12.07
CA GLN A 83 17.62 -1.75 -12.38
C GLN A 83 19.02 -2.37 -12.33
N ASP A 84 19.12 -3.71 -12.29
CA ASP A 84 20.37 -4.45 -12.10
C ASP A 84 21.14 -4.07 -10.81
N ARG A 85 20.46 -3.49 -9.82
CA ARG A 85 21.03 -3.10 -8.53
C ARG A 85 20.83 -4.21 -7.50
N TYR A 86 21.32 -5.42 -7.79
CA TYR A 86 21.09 -6.62 -6.98
C TYR A 86 21.66 -6.50 -5.56
N ARG A 87 22.80 -5.81 -5.37
CA ARG A 87 23.37 -5.53 -4.03
C ARG A 87 22.41 -4.71 -3.15
N SER A 88 21.83 -3.65 -3.71
CA SER A 88 20.88 -2.78 -3.00
C SER A 88 19.56 -3.51 -2.74
N ALA A 89 19.08 -4.28 -3.73
CA ALA A 89 17.90 -5.14 -3.58
C ALA A 89 18.09 -6.16 -2.44
N ARG A 90 19.26 -6.81 -2.37
CA ARG A 90 19.62 -7.75 -1.30
C ARG A 90 19.67 -7.08 0.07
N LYS A 91 20.33 -5.91 0.20
CA LYS A 91 20.39 -5.17 1.48
C LYS A 91 18.99 -4.82 1.97
N LEU A 92 18.13 -4.32 1.09
CA LEU A 92 16.76 -3.94 1.43
C LEU A 92 15.92 -5.17 1.79
N ALA A 93 16.00 -6.26 1.01
CA ALA A 93 15.32 -7.52 1.33
C ALA A 93 15.79 -8.13 2.66
N THR A 94 17.08 -8.00 3.00
CA THR A 94 17.64 -8.45 4.29
C THR A 94 17.10 -7.59 5.44
N ALA A 95 17.02 -6.27 5.27
CA ALA A 95 16.43 -5.37 6.27
C ALA A 95 14.94 -5.67 6.48
N LEU A 96 14.19 -5.97 5.41
CA LEU A 96 12.78 -6.34 5.51
C LEU A 96 12.54 -7.68 6.22
N GLN A 97 13.49 -8.61 6.20
CA GLN A 97 13.37 -9.86 6.98
C GLN A 97 13.28 -9.62 8.49
N ILE A 98 13.84 -8.51 8.99
CA ILE A 98 13.77 -8.15 10.41
C ILE A 98 12.35 -7.72 10.79
N LEU A 99 11.70 -6.95 9.91
CA LEU A 99 10.32 -6.49 10.10
C LEU A 99 9.30 -7.60 9.81
N HIS A 100 9.63 -8.53 8.92
CA HIS A 100 8.71 -9.55 8.45
C HIS A 100 9.43 -10.86 8.08
N PRO A 101 9.36 -11.92 8.90
CA PRO A 101 10.04 -13.17 8.62
C PRO A 101 9.11 -14.11 7.84
N SER A 102 8.80 -13.76 6.59
CA SER A 102 8.22 -14.73 5.64
C SER A 102 9.30 -15.58 4.99
N ALA A 103 8.96 -16.84 4.69
CA ALA A 103 9.83 -17.74 3.92
C ALA A 103 10.18 -17.16 2.54
N GLU A 104 9.23 -16.45 1.92
CA GLU A 104 9.38 -15.86 0.59
C GLU A 104 10.47 -14.78 0.52
N LEU A 105 10.63 -13.96 1.57
CA LEU A 105 11.74 -12.99 1.67
C LEU A 105 13.10 -13.68 1.82
N ARG A 106 13.16 -14.88 2.41
CA ARG A 106 14.40 -15.66 2.52
C ARG A 106 14.83 -16.22 1.18
N GLU A 107 13.90 -16.77 0.42
CA GLU A 107 14.16 -17.23 -0.95
C GLU A 107 14.59 -16.09 -1.87
N GLN A 108 13.93 -14.93 -1.80
CA GLN A 108 14.33 -13.76 -2.57
C GLN A 108 15.75 -13.29 -2.24
N VAL A 109 16.15 -13.25 -0.97
CA VAL A 109 17.52 -12.87 -0.58
C VAL A 109 18.55 -13.87 -1.10
N ALA A 110 18.26 -15.16 -1.03
CA ALA A 110 19.12 -16.20 -1.58
C ALA A 110 19.27 -16.04 -3.09
N PHE A 111 18.16 -15.81 -3.80
CA PHE A 111 18.14 -15.54 -5.24
C PHE A 111 18.96 -14.31 -5.61
N PHE A 112 18.78 -13.17 -4.93
CA PHE A 112 19.55 -11.95 -5.21
C PHE A 112 21.05 -12.11 -4.92
N ARG A 113 21.44 -12.97 -3.99
CA ARG A 113 22.86 -13.28 -3.73
C ARG A 113 23.49 -14.00 -4.92
N VAL A 114 22.76 -14.93 -5.54
CA VAL A 114 23.22 -15.64 -6.76
C VAL A 114 23.30 -14.67 -7.96
N LEU A 115 22.34 -13.76 -8.10
CA LEU A 115 22.40 -12.73 -9.16
C LEU A 115 23.54 -11.74 -8.94
N GLU A 116 23.81 -11.33 -7.69
CA GLU A 116 24.95 -10.47 -7.35
C GLU A 116 26.28 -11.15 -7.70
N SER A 117 26.45 -12.45 -7.42
CA SER A 117 27.68 -13.17 -7.77
C SER A 117 27.88 -13.25 -9.28
N ARG A 118 26.82 -13.61 -10.04
CA ARG A 118 26.88 -13.64 -11.52
C ARG A 118 27.18 -12.27 -12.11
N GLN A 119 26.59 -11.20 -11.60
CA GLN A 119 26.87 -9.85 -12.07
C GLN A 119 28.32 -9.43 -11.81
N ASN A 120 28.89 -9.82 -10.66
CA ASN A 120 30.30 -9.55 -10.37
C ASN A 120 31.23 -10.31 -11.32
N ASP A 121 30.92 -11.58 -11.63
CA ASP A 121 31.68 -12.38 -12.61
C ASP A 121 31.59 -11.78 -14.02
N GLU A 122 30.40 -11.36 -14.44
CA GLU A 122 30.20 -10.66 -15.72
C GLU A 122 30.91 -9.31 -15.77
N ASN A 123 30.98 -8.56 -14.67
CA ASN A 123 31.71 -7.29 -14.64
C ASN A 123 33.23 -7.48 -14.65
N ALA A 124 33.73 -8.62 -14.15
CA ALA A 124 35.14 -8.98 -14.25
C ALA A 124 35.55 -9.30 -15.70
N VAL A 125 34.60 -9.73 -16.54
CA VAL A 125 34.80 -9.99 -17.97
C VAL A 125 34.23 -8.80 -18.76
N SER A 126 35.09 -7.86 -19.18
CA SER A 126 34.66 -6.64 -19.89
C SER A 126 33.62 -6.92 -21.00
N PRO A 127 32.37 -6.45 -20.87
CA PRO A 127 31.33 -6.77 -21.83
C PRO A 127 31.59 -6.11 -23.17
N SER A 128 31.34 -6.87 -24.24
CA SER A 128 31.45 -6.40 -25.63
C SER A 128 30.55 -5.17 -25.86
N PRO A 129 30.92 -4.24 -26.77
CA PRO A 129 30.14 -3.02 -27.05
C PRO A 129 28.68 -3.31 -27.43
N ILE A 130 28.44 -4.45 -28.11
CA ILE A 130 27.11 -4.90 -28.55
C ILE A 130 26.23 -5.30 -27.35
N GLN A 131 26.77 -6.05 -26.39
CA GLN A 131 26.06 -6.41 -25.16
C GLN A 131 25.72 -5.19 -24.30
N ARG A 132 26.61 -4.19 -24.27
CA ARG A 132 26.35 -2.91 -23.59
C ARG A 132 25.17 -2.17 -24.22
N GLY A 133 25.13 -2.09 -25.56
CA GLY A 133 24.02 -1.46 -26.29
C GLY A 133 22.68 -2.15 -26.05
N MET A 134 22.64 -3.48 -26.11
CA MET A 134 21.42 -4.27 -25.85
C MET A 134 20.91 -4.12 -24.41
N ARG A 135 21.80 -4.19 -23.40
CA ARG A 135 21.43 -4.00 -21.99
C ARG A 135 20.92 -2.58 -21.69
N GLN A 136 21.45 -1.58 -22.39
CA GLN A 136 21.04 -0.18 -22.20
C GLN A 136 19.69 0.12 -22.88
N GLN A 137 19.38 -0.56 -23.98
CA GLN A 137 18.12 -0.42 -24.71
C GLN A 137 16.92 -1.09 -24.00
N ASP A 138 17.14 -2.23 -23.33
CA ASP A 138 16.12 -2.85 -22.47
C ASP A 138 15.82 -2.01 -21.20
N ARG A 139 16.83 -1.34 -20.64
CA ARG A 139 16.68 -0.47 -19.45
C ARG A 139 15.77 0.75 -19.69
N HIS A 140 15.84 1.38 -20.86
CA HIS A 140 15.07 2.59 -21.15
C HIS A 140 13.57 2.34 -21.38
N ARG A 141 13.19 1.14 -21.82
CA ARG A 141 11.78 0.78 -22.09
C ARG A 141 10.95 0.55 -20.82
N HIS A 142 11.59 0.51 -19.64
CA HIS A 142 10.97 0.00 -18.42
C HIS A 142 10.49 1.06 -17.43
N LEU A 143 10.78 2.35 -17.64
CA LEU A 143 10.54 3.39 -16.64
C LEU A 143 9.18 4.11 -16.74
N TRP A 144 8.41 3.90 -17.82
CA TRP A 144 7.11 4.55 -18.08
C TRP A 144 5.90 3.65 -17.75
N LYS A 145 5.91 3.05 -16.56
CA LYS A 145 5.16 1.80 -16.32
C LYS A 145 3.75 1.89 -15.70
N ALA A 146 3.23 3.07 -15.39
CA ALA A 146 1.85 3.21 -14.88
C ALA A 146 1.37 4.69 -14.85
N PRO A 147 1.20 5.36 -16.01
CA PRO A 147 0.75 6.76 -16.05
C PRO A 147 -0.64 6.97 -15.43
N ALA A 148 -1.58 6.05 -15.62
CA ALA A 148 -2.94 6.21 -15.09
C ALA A 148 -2.95 6.16 -13.56
N VAL A 149 -2.19 5.25 -12.95
CA VAL A 149 -2.05 5.19 -11.48
C VAL A 149 -1.54 6.50 -10.91
N LEU A 150 -0.53 7.09 -11.53
CA LEU A 150 0.04 8.35 -11.05
C LEU A 150 -0.99 9.49 -11.15
N VAL A 151 -1.75 9.55 -12.24
CA VAL A 151 -2.84 10.53 -12.41
C VAL A 151 -3.90 10.35 -11.32
N PHE A 152 -4.34 9.12 -11.04
CA PHE A 152 -5.33 8.88 -9.98
C PHE A 152 -4.80 9.22 -8.59
N ILE A 153 -3.54 8.91 -8.27
CA ILE A 153 -2.93 9.29 -6.99
C ILE A 153 -2.93 10.83 -6.84
N LEU A 154 -2.46 11.55 -7.87
CA LEU A 154 -2.44 13.02 -7.83
C LEU A 154 -3.84 13.62 -7.74
N LEU A 155 -4.82 13.03 -8.44
CA LEU A 155 -6.21 13.49 -8.42
C LEU A 155 -6.83 13.30 -7.02
N ASN A 156 -6.65 12.14 -6.39
CA ASN A 156 -7.13 11.91 -5.02
C ASN A 156 -6.50 12.89 -4.02
N ILE A 157 -5.19 13.17 -4.14
CA ILE A 157 -4.52 14.16 -3.29
C ILE A 157 -5.06 15.57 -3.55
N ALA A 158 -5.24 15.97 -4.81
CA ALA A 158 -5.75 17.29 -5.17
C ALA A 158 -7.19 17.52 -4.68
N VAL A 159 -8.07 16.52 -4.81
CA VAL A 159 -9.44 16.60 -4.30
C VAL A 159 -9.45 16.69 -2.78
N PHE A 160 -8.60 15.93 -2.08
CA PHE A 160 -8.48 16.05 -0.62
C PHE A 160 -7.95 17.41 -0.16
N LEU A 161 -6.96 17.99 -0.87
CA LEU A 161 -6.51 19.36 -0.59
C LEU A 161 -7.63 20.38 -0.83
N PHE A 162 -8.48 20.15 -1.81
CA PHE A 162 -9.66 20.98 -2.05
C PHE A 162 -10.67 20.84 -0.91
N GLU A 163 -10.98 19.63 -0.44
CA GLU A 163 -11.84 19.39 0.73
C GLU A 163 -11.36 20.10 1.99
N ILE A 164 -10.03 20.09 2.24
CA ILE A 164 -9.42 20.80 3.38
C ILE A 164 -9.74 22.29 3.34
N SER A 165 -9.85 22.88 2.15
CA SER A 165 -10.12 24.32 2.02
C SER A 165 -11.56 24.72 2.41
N PHE A 166 -12.48 23.75 2.53
CA PHE A 166 -13.87 23.95 2.98
C PHE A 166 -14.08 23.74 4.50
N GLY A 167 -13.01 23.50 5.26
CA GLY A 167 -13.01 23.54 6.73
C GLY A 167 -13.16 22.18 7.40
N ASP A 168 -14.36 21.60 7.43
CA ASP A 168 -14.62 20.36 8.18
C ASP A 168 -14.67 19.14 7.25
N TRP A 169 -13.50 18.65 6.85
CA TRP A 169 -13.31 17.46 6.01
C TRP A 169 -13.75 16.14 6.68
N THR A 170 -14.10 16.19 7.96
CA THR A 170 -14.65 15.06 8.71
C THR A 170 -16.17 15.10 8.86
N ASP A 171 -16.83 16.23 8.59
CA ASP A 171 -18.28 16.36 8.72
C ASP A 171 -19.00 15.75 7.51
N PRO A 172 -19.89 14.74 7.72
CA PRO A 172 -20.74 14.19 6.66
C PRO A 172 -21.64 15.22 5.96
N ARG A 173 -21.87 16.41 6.54
CA ARG A 173 -22.62 17.49 5.90
C ARG A 173 -21.80 18.22 4.84
N THR A 174 -20.54 18.53 5.14
CA THR A 174 -19.59 19.14 4.18
C THR A 174 -19.36 18.20 3.00
N LEU A 175 -19.17 16.90 3.25
CA LEU A 175 -19.01 15.90 2.18
C LEU A 175 -20.25 15.82 1.29
N ARG A 176 -21.47 15.88 1.84
CA ARG A 176 -22.71 15.94 1.03
C ARG A 176 -22.80 17.20 0.17
N GLN A 177 -22.40 18.35 0.69
CA GLN A 177 -22.36 19.60 -0.08
C GLN A 177 -21.33 19.55 -1.21
N LEU A 178 -20.21 18.88 -0.99
CA LEU A 178 -19.15 18.70 -1.99
C LEU A 178 -19.46 17.59 -3.01
N GLY A 179 -20.60 16.91 -2.88
CA GLY A 179 -21.07 15.91 -3.85
C GLY A 179 -20.86 14.46 -3.44
N ALA A 180 -20.89 14.15 -2.13
CA ALA A 180 -20.94 12.77 -1.67
C ALA A 180 -22.18 12.06 -2.22
N LEU A 181 -22.06 10.74 -2.38
CA LEU A 181 -23.12 9.96 -2.98
C LEU A 181 -24.39 10.05 -2.13
N GLU A 182 -25.46 10.55 -2.71
CA GLU A 182 -26.77 10.63 -2.08
C GLU A 182 -27.79 10.02 -3.03
N PRO A 183 -28.20 8.75 -2.80
CA PRO A 183 -29.03 8.01 -3.75
C PRO A 183 -30.32 8.73 -4.13
N TYR A 184 -30.93 9.45 -3.17
CA TYR A 184 -32.12 10.26 -3.43
C TYR A 184 -31.83 11.43 -4.38
N ALA A 185 -30.74 12.18 -4.18
CA ALA A 185 -30.37 13.29 -5.06
C ALA A 185 -29.99 12.81 -6.48
N VAL A 186 -29.33 11.65 -6.59
CA VAL A 186 -28.96 11.08 -7.88
C VAL A 186 -30.18 10.58 -8.66
N VAL A 187 -31.07 9.82 -8.00
CA VAL A 187 -32.22 9.18 -8.67
C VAL A 187 -33.40 10.13 -8.85
N VAL A 188 -33.65 11.03 -7.89
CA VAL A 188 -34.83 11.89 -7.88
C VAL A 188 -34.52 13.31 -8.38
N GLN A 189 -33.32 13.84 -8.09
CA GLN A 189 -32.94 15.21 -8.48
C GLN A 189 -32.04 15.26 -9.72
N GLY A 190 -31.65 14.10 -10.27
CA GLY A 190 -30.84 14.01 -11.49
C GLY A 190 -29.39 14.47 -11.31
N GLU A 191 -28.88 14.50 -10.08
CA GLU A 191 -27.50 14.93 -9.76
C GLU A 191 -26.47 13.84 -10.09
N TYR A 192 -26.44 13.38 -11.34
CA TYR A 192 -25.52 12.31 -11.79
C TYR A 192 -24.04 12.67 -11.65
N TRP A 193 -23.70 13.96 -11.56
CA TRP A 193 -22.34 14.42 -11.27
C TRP A 193 -21.84 13.92 -9.91
N ARG A 194 -22.74 13.67 -8.95
CA ARG A 194 -22.40 13.10 -7.63
C ARG A 194 -21.80 11.71 -7.71
N LEU A 195 -22.18 10.94 -8.73
CA LEU A 195 -21.61 9.61 -8.96
C LEU A 195 -20.12 9.67 -9.27
N PHE A 196 -19.67 10.76 -9.89
CA PHE A 196 -18.27 10.96 -10.22
C PHE A 196 -17.51 11.66 -9.08
N THR A 197 -18.10 12.67 -8.44
CA THR A 197 -17.44 13.39 -7.34
C THR A 197 -17.27 12.51 -6.10
N ALA A 198 -18.24 11.66 -5.79
CA ALA A 198 -18.16 10.73 -4.65
C ALA A 198 -16.99 9.74 -4.74
N LEU A 199 -16.48 9.44 -5.94
CA LEU A 199 -15.32 8.56 -6.15
C LEU A 199 -14.03 9.13 -5.55
N PHE A 200 -13.97 10.45 -5.41
CA PHE A 200 -12.77 11.17 -4.98
C PHE A 200 -12.94 11.86 -3.63
N LEU A 201 -14.13 11.78 -3.03
CA LEU A 201 -14.38 12.38 -1.72
C LEU A 201 -13.88 11.47 -0.59
N HIS A 202 -13.09 12.03 0.31
CA HIS A 202 -12.48 11.26 1.39
C HIS A 202 -13.01 11.69 2.76
N ALA A 203 -13.71 10.78 3.45
CA ALA A 203 -14.11 10.95 4.85
C ALA A 203 -12.91 10.84 5.81
N GLY A 204 -11.94 11.76 5.69
CA GLY A 204 -10.75 11.87 6.52
C GLY A 204 -9.47 11.28 5.92
N SER A 205 -8.35 11.63 6.55
CA SER A 205 -6.98 11.33 6.09
C SER A 205 -6.67 9.83 6.02
N ALA A 206 -7.27 9.02 6.89
CA ALA A 206 -7.09 7.57 6.86
C ALA A 206 -7.66 6.95 5.57
N HIS A 207 -8.83 7.42 5.12
CA HIS A 207 -9.46 6.91 3.90
C HIS A 207 -8.60 7.24 2.66
N LEU A 208 -8.11 8.48 2.55
CA LEU A 208 -7.17 8.87 1.49
C LEU A 208 -5.90 8.02 1.52
N PHE A 209 -5.31 7.84 2.68
CA PHE A 209 -4.08 7.05 2.83
C PHE A 209 -4.28 5.64 2.28
N PHE A 210 -5.37 4.95 2.66
CA PHE A 210 -5.64 3.60 2.18
C PHE A 210 -5.92 3.54 0.67
N ASN A 211 -6.66 4.52 0.12
CA ASN A 211 -6.96 4.57 -1.30
C ASN A 211 -5.68 4.75 -2.13
N VAL A 212 -4.88 5.76 -1.79
CA VAL A 212 -3.58 6.02 -2.44
C VAL A 212 -2.62 4.85 -2.25
N PHE A 213 -2.61 4.24 -1.07
CA PHE A 213 -1.77 3.08 -0.79
C PHE A 213 -2.17 1.87 -1.66
N ALA A 214 -3.46 1.55 -1.73
CA ALA A 214 -3.97 0.46 -2.56
C ALA A 214 -3.67 0.70 -4.04
N LEU A 215 -3.88 1.94 -4.52
CA LEU A 215 -3.50 2.37 -5.86
C LEU A 215 -2.00 2.20 -6.12
N TYR A 216 -1.15 2.58 -5.17
CA TYR A 216 0.31 2.50 -5.32
C TYR A 216 0.82 1.05 -5.39
N VAL A 217 0.27 0.16 -4.57
CA VAL A 217 0.69 -1.24 -4.49
C VAL A 217 0.08 -2.07 -5.61
N LEU A 218 -1.24 -2.00 -5.79
CA LEU A 218 -1.98 -2.86 -6.72
C LEU A 218 -2.11 -2.26 -8.12
N GLY A 219 -2.10 -0.93 -8.23
CA GLY A 219 -2.33 -0.24 -9.49
C GLY A 219 -1.27 -0.56 -10.57
N PRO A 220 0.03 -0.42 -10.32
CA PRO A 220 1.05 -0.58 -11.37
C PRO A 220 1.16 -1.99 -11.96
N PRO A 221 1.01 -3.09 -11.19
CA PRO A 221 0.88 -4.43 -11.77
C PRO A 221 -0.38 -4.58 -12.64
N LEU A 222 -1.50 -4.01 -12.19
CA LEU A 222 -2.79 -4.09 -12.89
C LEU A 222 -2.78 -3.26 -14.18
N GLU A 223 -2.33 -2.02 -14.13
CA GLU A 223 -2.20 -1.15 -15.31
C GLU A 223 -1.31 -1.78 -16.39
N ARG A 224 -0.25 -2.49 -15.98
CA ARG A 224 0.63 -3.22 -16.91
C ARG A 224 -0.04 -4.44 -17.54
N SER A 225 -0.97 -5.10 -16.85
CA SER A 225 -1.61 -6.32 -17.37
C SER A 225 -2.80 -6.02 -18.28
N ILE A 226 -3.62 -5.01 -17.96
CA ILE A 226 -4.84 -4.68 -18.71
C ILE A 226 -4.75 -3.43 -19.57
N GLY A 227 -3.71 -2.60 -19.37
CA GLY A 227 -3.50 -1.32 -20.03
C GLY A 227 -4.21 -0.14 -19.33
N ALA A 228 -3.68 1.07 -19.51
CA ALA A 228 -4.11 2.30 -18.83
C ALA A 228 -5.62 2.58 -18.94
N LEU A 229 -6.21 2.42 -20.12
CA LEU A 229 -7.63 2.73 -20.35
C LEU A 229 -8.56 1.75 -19.62
N ARG A 230 -8.24 0.45 -19.63
CA ARG A 230 -9.03 -0.57 -18.92
C ARG A 230 -8.86 -0.43 -17.41
N PHE A 231 -7.65 -0.10 -16.96
CA PHE A 231 -7.40 0.21 -15.56
C PHE A 231 -8.24 1.39 -15.08
N ALA A 232 -8.30 2.48 -15.86
CA ALA A 232 -9.14 3.63 -15.53
C ALA A 232 -10.63 3.25 -15.44
N ALA A 233 -11.14 2.47 -16.40
CA ALA A 233 -12.52 1.99 -16.35
C ALA A 233 -12.79 1.12 -15.11
N CYS A 234 -11.90 0.18 -14.80
CA CYS A 234 -12.01 -0.64 -13.59
C CYS A 234 -11.95 0.18 -12.30
N TYR A 235 -11.08 1.20 -12.24
CA TYR A 235 -10.98 2.09 -11.08
C TYR A 235 -12.27 2.87 -10.87
N LEU A 236 -12.81 3.45 -11.94
CA LEU A 236 -14.08 4.18 -11.88
C LEU A 236 -15.21 3.24 -11.44
N ILE A 237 -15.38 2.08 -12.09
CA ILE A 237 -16.42 1.07 -11.76
C ILE A 237 -16.30 0.58 -10.32
N SER A 238 -15.08 0.33 -9.83
CA SER A 238 -14.85 -0.10 -8.45
C SER A 238 -15.28 0.96 -7.44
N GLY A 239 -15.08 2.24 -7.75
CA GLY A 239 -15.46 3.30 -6.84
C GLY A 239 -16.98 3.46 -6.72
N PHE A 240 -17.77 3.11 -7.75
CA PHE A 240 -19.24 3.05 -7.65
C PHE A 240 -19.72 1.99 -6.66
N GLY A 241 -18.99 0.88 -6.51
CA GLY A 241 -19.32 -0.18 -5.55
C GLY A 241 -18.85 0.10 -4.12
N SER A 242 -17.88 1.00 -3.94
CA SER A 242 -17.30 1.34 -2.63
C SER A 242 -17.93 2.56 -1.97
N SER A 243 -18.78 3.31 -2.69
CA SER A 243 -19.41 4.56 -2.23
C SER A 243 -20.82 4.37 -1.64
N GLY A 244 -21.21 3.12 -1.37
CA GLY A 244 -22.47 2.73 -0.72
C GLY A 244 -22.30 2.29 0.73
#